data_AF-A0A8B7DMC7-F1
#
_entry.id   AF-A0A8B7DMC7-F1
#
_cell.length_a   1.000
_cell.length_b   1.000
_cell.length_c   1.000
_cell.angle_alpha   90.00
_cell.angle_beta   90.00
_cell.angle_gamma   90.00
#
_symmetry.space_group_name_H-M   'P 1'
#
loop_
_entity.id
_entity.type
_entity.pdbx_description
1 polymer ?
#
loop_
_entity_poly.entity_id
_entity_poly.type
_entity_poly.pdbx_seq_one_letter_code
_entity_poly.pdbx_strand_id
1 'polypeptide(L)'
;MAGVSMSTASFQRNSTCCCCCEFFGARSLSLSPVNSTIENLMKLYIYPGYSLEISSYPTVVCSSCRRNLYMIKSGNTPRGSWGEKVSKVEWKMLTKNSNGMLPISETEPVISFSANNSKLCGQCYSILSAGHVHNCSSSTAVKNLIFLSTSLGSIQAEQVASGIIQNKMSADCISTGTTFSLSTGGNPLNVTVGCPSNKVNRRSVKQVSLQVIKELQVVLELSNKKTKQLISTLRKGIGSKTVVETNIFGKLNDLSESISHFYHVEK
;
A
#
# COMPACT_ATOMS: atom_id res chain seq x y z
N MET A 1 -10.78 4.28 39.59
CA MET A 1 -10.35 2.95 39.12
C MET A 1 -11.12 2.67 37.84
N ALA A 2 -10.54 2.96 36.68
CA ALA A 2 -9.99 1.95 35.75
C ALA A 2 -11.09 0.94 35.38
N GLY A 3 -11.73 0.99 34.21
CA GLY A 3 -11.18 1.13 32.87
C GLY A 3 -11.33 -0.24 32.19
N VAL A 4 -11.89 -0.26 30.98
CA VAL A 4 -11.61 -1.18 29.86
C VAL A 4 -12.71 -0.96 28.81
N SER A 5 -12.43 -0.05 27.88
CA SER A 5 -13.08 0.02 26.57
C SER A 5 -12.35 -0.96 25.64
N MET A 6 -12.86 -2.19 25.51
CA MET A 6 -12.38 -3.13 24.48
C MET A 6 -13.06 -2.82 23.15
N SER A 7 -12.38 -2.03 22.32
CA SER A 7 -12.70 -1.92 20.90
C SER A 7 -12.28 -3.20 20.18
N THR A 8 -13.23 -4.11 19.98
CA THR A 8 -13.09 -5.20 19.02
C THR A 8 -13.12 -4.60 17.60
N ALA A 9 -11.95 -4.35 17.02
CA ALA A 9 -11.85 -3.97 15.62
C ALA A 9 -12.16 -5.20 14.74
N SER A 10 -13.45 -5.46 14.54
CA SER A 10 -13.95 -6.42 13.55
C SER A 10 -13.35 -6.08 12.18
N PHE A 11 -12.73 -7.06 11.51
CA PHE A 11 -12.34 -6.95 10.10
C PHE A 11 -13.59 -6.65 9.27
N GLN A 12 -13.82 -5.38 8.92
CA GLN A 12 -15.03 -4.95 8.22
C GLN A 12 -14.95 -5.40 6.76
N ARG A 13 -15.47 -6.60 6.46
CA ARG A 13 -15.53 -7.22 5.12
C ARG A 13 -16.29 -6.37 4.10
N ASN A 14 -17.11 -5.44 4.57
CA ASN A 14 -17.83 -4.42 3.79
C ASN A 14 -16.91 -3.37 3.14
N SER A 15 -15.60 -3.58 3.24
CA SER A 15 -14.55 -2.67 2.79
C SER A 15 -13.76 -3.23 1.60
N THR A 16 -13.88 -4.52 1.27
CA THR A 16 -13.11 -5.15 0.19
C THR A 16 -13.95 -5.32 -1.07
N CYS A 17 -13.44 -4.91 -2.23
CA CYS A 17 -14.17 -5.07 -3.50
C CYS A 17 -14.20 -6.54 -3.95
N CYS A 18 -15.36 -7.05 -4.35
CA CYS A 18 -15.52 -8.40 -4.87
C CYS A 18 -14.73 -8.60 -6.17
N CYS A 19 -14.60 -7.63 -7.06
CA CYS A 19 -13.92 -7.88 -8.35
C CYS A 19 -12.39 -7.85 -8.25
N CYS A 20 -11.83 -6.83 -7.58
CA CYS A 20 -10.39 -6.57 -7.58
C CYS A 20 -9.71 -6.91 -6.25
N CYS A 21 -10.46 -7.30 -5.22
CA CYS A 21 -9.97 -7.57 -3.87
C CYS A 21 -9.16 -6.43 -3.21
N GLU A 22 -9.21 -5.22 -3.76
CA GLU A 22 -8.63 -4.03 -3.13
C GLU A 22 -9.47 -3.64 -1.90
N PHE A 23 -8.79 -3.24 -0.82
CA PHE A 23 -9.39 -2.74 0.41
C PHE A 23 -9.65 -1.24 0.32
N PHE A 24 -10.86 -0.82 0.68
CA PHE A 24 -11.33 0.55 0.73
C PHE A 24 -11.74 0.88 2.17
N GLY A 25 -11.80 2.16 2.55
CA GLY A 25 -12.29 2.51 3.89
C GLY A 25 -13.75 2.09 4.10
N ALA A 26 -14.12 1.73 5.33
CA ALA A 26 -15.46 1.22 5.68
C ALA A 26 -16.64 2.17 5.38
N ARG A 27 -16.37 3.47 5.18
CA ARG A 27 -17.36 4.49 4.78
C ARG A 27 -17.14 5.01 3.36
N SER A 28 -16.44 4.25 2.51
CA SER A 28 -16.13 4.72 1.17
C SER A 28 -17.40 4.79 0.31
N LEU A 29 -17.75 6.00 -0.14
CA LEU A 29 -18.83 6.24 -1.11
C LEU A 29 -18.58 5.56 -2.47
N SER A 30 -17.36 5.05 -2.69
CA SER A 30 -17.00 4.33 -3.90
C SER A 30 -17.44 2.86 -3.90
N LEU A 31 -17.94 2.33 -2.79
CA LEU A 31 -18.40 0.94 -2.66
C LEU A 31 -19.93 0.86 -2.76
N SER A 32 -20.42 -0.13 -3.49
CA SER A 32 -21.84 -0.45 -3.60
C SER A 32 -22.06 -1.92 -3.21
N PRO A 33 -23.16 -2.28 -2.54
CA PRO A 33 -23.48 -3.68 -2.26
C PRO A 33 -23.65 -4.46 -3.57
N VAL A 34 -23.19 -5.71 -3.57
CA VAL A 34 -23.36 -6.63 -4.69
C VAL A 34 -24.82 -7.06 -4.75
N ASN A 35 -25.44 -6.91 -5.91
CA ASN A 35 -26.78 -7.43 -6.20
C ASN A 35 -26.70 -8.66 -7.12
N SER A 36 -27.83 -9.33 -7.35
CA SER A 36 -27.91 -10.53 -8.22
C SER A 36 -27.34 -10.30 -9.62
N THR A 37 -27.49 -9.09 -10.17
CA THR A 37 -26.91 -8.75 -11.48
C THR A 37 -25.38 -8.76 -11.43
N ILE A 38 -24.78 -8.12 -10.43
CA ILE A 38 -23.33 -8.05 -10.28
C ILE A 38 -22.77 -9.45 -9.97
N GLU A 39 -23.46 -10.24 -9.16
CA GLU A 39 -23.09 -11.63 -8.89
C GLU A 39 -23.05 -12.47 -10.18
N ASN A 40 -24.07 -12.35 -11.04
CA ASN A 40 -24.07 -13.04 -12.33
C ASN A 40 -22.92 -12.58 -13.25
N LEU A 41 -22.62 -11.27 -13.26
CA LEU A 41 -21.50 -10.74 -14.03
C LEU A 41 -20.14 -11.21 -13.49
N MET A 42 -20.02 -11.36 -12.17
CA MET A 42 -18.84 -11.96 -11.53
C MET A 42 -18.65 -13.40 -11.97
N LYS A 43 -19.72 -14.21 -11.94
CA LYS A 43 -19.70 -15.62 -12.38
C LYS A 43 -19.29 -15.74 -13.86
N LEU A 44 -19.82 -14.86 -14.71
CA LEU A 44 -19.58 -14.91 -16.16
C LEU A 44 -18.19 -14.45 -16.58
N TYR A 45 -17.68 -13.36 -15.99
CA TYR A 45 -16.49 -12.68 -16.52
C TYR A 45 -15.24 -12.77 -15.65
N ILE A 46 -15.37 -13.17 -14.38
CA ILE A 46 -14.26 -13.13 -13.42
C ILE A 46 -14.02 -14.49 -12.79
N TYR A 47 -15.00 -15.00 -12.06
CA TYR A 47 -14.86 -16.23 -11.31
C TYR A 47 -16.19 -16.98 -11.24
N PRO A 48 -16.37 -18.10 -11.98
CA PRO A 48 -17.60 -18.88 -12.01
C PRO A 48 -18.08 -19.40 -10.66
N GLY A 49 -17.16 -19.60 -9.71
CA GLY A 49 -17.48 -20.09 -8.36
C GLY A 49 -17.91 -19.00 -7.38
N TYR A 50 -17.98 -17.74 -7.79
CA TYR A 50 -18.38 -16.64 -6.90
C TYR A 50 -19.86 -16.78 -6.52
N SER A 51 -20.20 -16.78 -5.23
CA SER A 51 -21.59 -16.79 -4.75
C SER A 51 -21.74 -15.87 -3.54
N LEU A 52 -22.84 -15.14 -3.46
CA LEU A 52 -23.17 -14.35 -2.26
C LEU A 52 -23.49 -15.21 -1.03
N GLU A 53 -23.81 -16.48 -1.24
CA GLU A 53 -24.08 -17.45 -0.17
C GLU A 53 -22.79 -17.85 0.58
N ILE A 54 -21.63 -17.64 -0.04
CA ILE A 54 -20.34 -17.99 0.55
C ILE A 54 -19.85 -16.82 1.41
N SER A 55 -19.88 -17.02 2.73
CA SER A 55 -19.57 -15.99 3.74
C SER A 55 -18.12 -15.47 3.72
N SER A 56 -17.22 -16.17 3.03
CA SER A 56 -15.82 -15.76 2.83
C SER A 56 -15.62 -14.79 1.67
N TYR A 57 -16.63 -14.58 0.80
CA TYR A 57 -16.50 -13.66 -0.33
C TYR A 57 -16.92 -12.23 0.01
N PRO A 58 -16.25 -11.21 -0.57
CA PRO A 58 -16.62 -9.82 -0.32
C PRO A 58 -18.01 -9.49 -0.87
N THR A 59 -18.80 -8.74 -0.12
CA THR A 59 -20.21 -8.43 -0.44
C THR A 59 -20.43 -7.07 -1.10
N VAL A 60 -19.35 -6.35 -1.40
CA VAL A 60 -19.38 -5.00 -1.98
C VAL A 60 -18.51 -4.91 -3.23
N VAL A 61 -18.84 -4.02 -4.16
CA VAL A 61 -18.09 -3.76 -5.40
C VAL A 61 -17.71 -2.28 -5.49
N CYS A 62 -16.49 -1.98 -5.95
CA CYS A 62 -16.07 -0.60 -6.17
C CYS A 62 -16.63 -0.03 -7.49
N SER A 63 -16.81 1.29 -7.55
CA SER A 63 -17.40 2.00 -8.69
C SER A 63 -16.68 1.75 -10.02
N SER A 64 -15.35 1.58 -9.98
CA SER A 64 -14.53 1.25 -11.14
C SER A 64 -14.83 -0.16 -11.67
N CYS A 65 -14.84 -1.16 -10.79
CA CYS A 65 -15.13 -2.53 -11.17
C CYS A 65 -16.56 -2.73 -11.62
N ARG A 66 -17.52 -2.08 -10.92
CA ARG A 66 -18.93 -2.07 -11.34
C ARG A 66 -19.06 -1.53 -12.77
N ARG A 67 -18.43 -0.40 -13.08
CA ARG A 67 -18.47 0.19 -14.44
C ARG A 67 -17.91 -0.76 -15.48
N ASN A 68 -16.75 -1.36 -15.22
CA ASN A 68 -16.10 -2.26 -16.19
C ASN A 68 -16.88 -3.57 -16.40
N LEU A 69 -17.54 -4.12 -15.36
CA LEU A 69 -18.43 -5.27 -15.51
C LEU A 69 -19.60 -4.98 -16.48
N TYR A 70 -20.22 -3.81 -16.36
CA TYR A 70 -21.29 -3.42 -17.29
C TYR A 70 -20.76 -3.09 -18.69
N MET A 71 -19.54 -2.56 -18.83
CA MET A 71 -18.94 -2.35 -20.15
C MET A 71 -18.73 -3.67 -20.90
N ILE A 72 -18.20 -4.69 -20.22
CA ILE A 72 -17.98 -6.02 -20.81
C ILE A 72 -19.32 -6.68 -21.14
N LYS A 73 -20.35 -6.52 -20.29
CA LYS A 73 -21.71 -6.98 -20.59
C LYS A 73 -22.23 -6.38 -21.91
N SER A 74 -21.92 -5.11 -22.17
CA SER A 74 -22.31 -4.41 -23.40
C SER A 74 -21.38 -4.68 -24.59
N GLY A 75 -20.44 -5.63 -24.49
CA GLY A 75 -19.51 -5.97 -25.58
C GLY A 75 -18.34 -4.99 -25.76
N ASN A 76 -18.15 -4.05 -24.83
CA ASN A 76 -17.05 -3.09 -24.88
C ASN A 76 -15.82 -3.59 -24.12
N THR A 77 -14.65 -3.08 -24.48
CA THR A 77 -13.40 -3.38 -23.77
C THR A 77 -13.35 -2.68 -22.41
N PRO A 78 -12.82 -3.34 -21.36
CA PRO A 78 -12.66 -2.74 -20.04
C PRO A 78 -11.65 -1.59 -20.08
N ARG A 79 -11.85 -0.57 -19.25
CA ARG A 79 -10.95 0.61 -19.22
C ARG A 79 -9.65 0.32 -18.45
N GLY A 80 -8.54 0.81 -19.01
CA GLY A 80 -7.22 0.80 -18.38
C GLY A 80 -6.72 -0.62 -18.10
N SER A 81 -5.93 -0.77 -17.04
CA SER A 81 -5.37 -2.07 -16.62
C SER A 81 -6.33 -2.94 -15.80
N TRP A 82 -7.65 -2.72 -15.90
CA TRP A 82 -8.63 -3.43 -15.08
C TRP A 82 -8.61 -4.95 -15.29
N GLY A 83 -8.50 -5.40 -16.55
CA GLY A 83 -8.42 -6.83 -16.86
C GLY A 83 -7.21 -7.52 -16.21
N GLU A 84 -6.06 -6.85 -16.23
CA GLU A 84 -4.83 -7.33 -15.58
C GLU A 84 -4.96 -7.35 -14.05
N LYS A 85 -5.66 -6.37 -13.47
CA LYS A 85 -5.88 -6.33 -12.02
C LYS A 85 -6.75 -7.49 -11.55
N VAL A 86 -7.84 -7.77 -12.26
CA VAL A 86 -8.79 -8.81 -11.88
C VAL A 86 -8.27 -10.21 -12.16
N SER A 87 -7.45 -10.40 -13.21
CA SER A 87 -6.85 -11.69 -13.52
C SER A 87 -5.79 -12.14 -12.52
N LYS A 88 -5.15 -11.19 -11.81
CA LYS A 88 -4.17 -11.47 -10.75
C LYS A 88 -4.81 -11.87 -9.40
N VAL A 89 -6.14 -11.83 -9.29
CA VAL A 89 -6.83 -12.20 -8.06
C VAL A 89 -6.88 -13.72 -7.91
N GLU A 90 -6.22 -14.26 -6.89
CA GLU A 90 -6.26 -15.68 -6.57
C GLU A 90 -7.53 -16.07 -5.79
N TRP A 91 -8.61 -16.33 -6.52
CA TRP A 91 -9.91 -16.73 -5.97
C TRP A 91 -9.89 -18.03 -5.16
N LYS A 92 -8.95 -18.94 -5.46
CA LYS A 92 -8.75 -20.21 -4.74
C LYS A 92 -8.16 -20.05 -3.33
N MET A 93 -7.55 -18.91 -3.02
CA MET A 93 -7.00 -18.63 -1.69
C MET A 93 -8.07 -18.08 -0.73
N LEU A 94 -9.13 -17.46 -1.25
CA LEU A 94 -10.26 -16.93 -0.48
C LEU A 94 -11.15 -18.04 0.13
N THR A 95 -11.16 -19.23 -0.46
CA THR A 95 -11.91 -20.40 0.05
C THR A 95 -11.14 -21.24 1.06
N LYS A 96 -9.80 -21.12 1.13
CA LYS A 96 -9.00 -21.81 2.14
C LYS A 96 -9.12 -21.20 3.54
N ASN A 97 -9.50 -19.93 3.62
CA ASN A 97 -9.77 -19.24 4.89
C ASN A 97 -11.20 -19.48 5.44
N SER A 98 -12.04 -20.28 4.76
CA SER A 98 -13.42 -20.58 5.20
C SER A 98 -13.60 -21.93 5.90
N ASN A 99 -12.56 -22.77 6.02
CA ASN A 99 -12.64 -24.02 6.79
C ASN A 99 -12.48 -23.78 8.31
N GLY A 100 -13.25 -22.84 8.83
CA GLY A 100 -13.23 -22.48 10.25
C GLY A 100 -14.43 -21.67 10.67
N MET A 101 -15.66 -22.14 10.37
CA MET A 101 -16.87 -21.74 11.11
C MET A 101 -18.03 -22.68 10.76
N LEU A 102 -18.18 -23.73 11.57
CA LEU A 102 -19.48 -24.36 11.80
C LEU A 102 -20.22 -23.58 12.91
N PRO A 103 -21.56 -23.58 12.92
CA PRO A 103 -22.36 -22.84 13.89
C PRO A 103 -22.10 -23.36 15.31
N ILE A 104 -21.98 -22.42 16.25
CA ILE A 104 -21.87 -22.70 17.69
C ILE A 104 -23.18 -23.39 18.10
N SER A 105 -23.14 -24.71 18.20
CA SER A 105 -23.95 -25.46 19.16
C SER A 105 -23.04 -25.77 20.33
N GLU A 106 -23.48 -25.41 21.52
CA GLU A 106 -22.79 -25.62 22.79
C GLU A 106 -22.50 -27.10 23.01
N THR A 107 -21.35 -27.55 22.56
CA THR A 107 -20.61 -28.66 23.15
C THR A 107 -19.16 -28.44 22.79
N GLU A 108 -18.32 -28.17 23.79
CA GLU A 108 -16.87 -28.14 23.66
C GLU A 108 -16.39 -29.37 22.89
N PRO A 109 -15.71 -29.23 21.74
CA PRO A 109 -14.77 -30.23 21.34
C PRO A 109 -13.48 -29.92 22.11
N VAL A 110 -13.28 -30.66 23.19
CA VAL A 110 -11.93 -30.96 23.67
C VAL A 110 -11.09 -31.24 22.44
N ILE A 111 -10.11 -30.37 22.17
CA ILE A 111 -9.07 -30.67 21.20
C ILE A 111 -8.38 -31.90 21.77
N SER A 112 -8.79 -33.08 21.32
CA SER A 112 -7.91 -34.23 21.37
C SER A 112 -6.78 -33.88 20.42
N PHE A 113 -5.72 -33.33 21.00
CA PHE A 113 -4.37 -33.57 20.53
C PHE A 113 -4.25 -35.09 20.42
N SER A 114 -4.55 -35.63 19.23
CA SER A 114 -3.97 -36.92 18.88
C SER A 114 -2.48 -36.63 18.80
N ALA A 115 -1.81 -36.94 19.90
CA ALA A 115 -0.38 -37.05 20.03
C ALA A 115 0.11 -38.17 19.10
N ASN A 116 0.01 -37.93 17.80
CA ASN A 116 0.85 -38.62 16.85
C ASN A 116 2.22 -38.00 17.10
N ASN A 117 3.13 -38.77 17.71
CA ASN A 117 4.51 -38.42 18.04
C ASN A 117 5.34 -38.09 16.78
N SER A 118 4.97 -37.07 16.02
CA SER A 118 5.81 -36.47 14.99
C SER A 118 6.95 -35.74 15.69
N LYS A 119 8.06 -36.44 15.91
CA LYS A 119 9.27 -35.85 16.47
C LYS A 119 9.71 -34.73 15.53
N LEU A 120 9.83 -33.50 16.03
CA LEU A 120 10.48 -32.44 15.29
C LEU A 120 11.99 -32.62 15.38
N CYS A 121 12.69 -32.32 14.29
CA CYS A 121 14.14 -32.22 14.33
C CYS A 121 14.54 -31.05 15.23
N GLY A 122 15.31 -31.29 16.29
CA GLY A 122 15.79 -30.25 17.21
C GLY A 122 16.77 -29.25 16.59
N GLN A 123 17.23 -29.48 15.35
CA GLN A 123 18.17 -28.61 14.64
C GLN A 123 17.51 -27.81 13.52
N CYS A 124 16.62 -28.43 12.74
CA CYS A 124 15.98 -27.78 11.60
C CYS A 124 14.46 -27.61 11.72
N TYR A 125 13.84 -28.10 12.79
CA TYR A 125 12.39 -28.00 13.03
C TYR A 125 11.50 -28.66 11.97
N SER A 126 12.05 -29.54 11.13
CA SER A 126 11.28 -30.38 10.20
C SER A 126 10.58 -31.53 10.94
N ILE A 127 9.44 -31.98 10.41
CA ILE A 127 8.73 -33.17 10.90
C ILE A 127 9.52 -34.43 10.56
N LEU A 128 9.83 -35.25 11.56
CA LEU A 128 10.37 -36.59 11.39
C LEU A 128 9.22 -37.60 11.44
N SER A 129 8.91 -38.20 10.29
CA SER A 129 7.97 -39.31 10.19
C SER A 129 8.46 -40.35 9.16
N ALA A 130 7.96 -41.58 9.28
CA ALA A 130 8.34 -42.66 8.37
C ALA A 130 7.96 -42.29 6.92
N GLY A 131 8.91 -42.40 6.00
CA GLY A 131 8.72 -42.06 4.58
C GLY A 131 8.98 -40.59 4.22
N HIS A 132 9.34 -39.72 5.17
CA HIS A 132 9.77 -38.35 4.88
C HIS A 132 11.30 -38.23 4.82
N VAL A 133 11.80 -37.76 3.66
CA VAL A 133 13.21 -37.45 3.48
C VAL A 133 13.55 -36.19 4.27
N HIS A 134 14.35 -36.34 5.33
CA HIS A 134 14.81 -35.24 6.17
C HIS A 134 16.19 -34.75 5.70
N ASN A 135 16.25 -33.51 5.21
CA ASN A 135 17.51 -32.84 4.87
C ASN A 135 17.81 -31.72 5.87
N CYS A 136 18.60 -32.05 6.90
CA CYS A 136 18.98 -31.10 7.94
C CYS A 136 20.07 -30.14 7.44
N SER A 137 19.71 -28.86 7.30
CA SER A 137 20.69 -27.80 7.07
C SER A 137 20.27 -26.53 7.81
N SER A 138 21.23 -25.65 8.10
CA SER A 138 20.96 -24.34 8.72
C SER A 138 19.99 -23.51 7.86
N SER A 139 20.09 -23.64 6.52
CA SER A 139 19.18 -22.97 5.60
C SER A 139 17.74 -23.50 5.70
N THR A 140 17.58 -24.80 5.92
CA THR A 140 16.29 -25.46 6.14
C THR A 140 15.68 -25.01 7.48
N ALA A 141 16.50 -24.90 8.53
CA ALA A 141 16.07 -24.42 9.84
C ALA A 141 15.45 -23.03 9.78
N VAL A 142 16.11 -22.09 9.10
CA VAL A 142 15.61 -20.72 8.92
C VAL A 142 14.29 -20.71 8.16
N LYS A 143 14.18 -21.47 7.07
CA LYS A 143 12.94 -21.58 6.29
C LYS A 143 11.78 -22.13 7.11
N ASN A 144 12.04 -23.14 7.93
CA ASN A 144 11.02 -23.76 8.78
C ASN A 144 10.58 -22.83 9.91
N LEU A 145 11.49 -22.06 10.51
CA LEU A 145 11.13 -21.04 11.50
C LEU A 145 10.25 -19.93 10.91
N ILE A 146 10.58 -19.43 9.71
CA ILE A 146 9.77 -18.44 8.98
C ILE A 146 8.38 -19.03 8.67
N PHE A 147 8.33 -20.29 8.24
CA PHE A 147 7.08 -20.97 7.95
C PHE A 147 6.22 -21.13 9.20
N LEU A 148 6.81 -21.56 10.33
CA LEU A 148 6.11 -21.68 11.62
C LEU A 148 5.61 -20.32 12.12
N SER A 149 6.42 -19.26 12.04
CA SER A 149 5.99 -17.92 12.44
C SER A 149 4.84 -17.39 11.59
N THR A 150 4.83 -17.72 10.31
CA THR A 150 3.75 -17.34 9.38
C THR A 150 2.49 -18.18 9.60
N SER A 151 2.65 -19.46 9.96
CA SER A 151 1.55 -20.42 10.14
C SER A 151 0.85 -20.30 11.49
N LEU A 152 1.53 -19.84 12.54
CA LEU A 152 0.97 -19.63 13.88
C LEU A 152 0.05 -18.40 14.00
N GLY A 153 -0.12 -17.64 12.90
CA GLY A 153 -1.37 -16.97 12.57
C GLY A 153 -1.86 -15.80 13.43
N SER A 154 -1.12 -15.30 14.43
CA SER A 154 -1.61 -14.15 15.24
C SER A 154 -0.85 -12.85 15.06
N ILE A 155 0.23 -12.83 14.28
CA ILE A 155 1.07 -11.64 14.12
C ILE A 155 1.41 -11.51 12.63
N GLN A 156 0.95 -10.43 11.99
CA GLN A 156 1.35 -10.11 10.61
C GLN A 156 2.89 -10.12 10.55
N ALA A 157 3.52 -10.61 9.47
CA ALA A 157 4.98 -10.69 9.37
C ALA A 157 5.66 -9.33 9.67
N GLU A 158 4.94 -8.25 9.37
CA GLU A 158 5.24 -6.86 9.67
C GLU A 158 5.31 -6.55 11.17
N GLN A 159 4.40 -7.12 11.97
CA GLN A 159 4.40 -6.98 13.42
C GLN A 159 5.51 -7.80 14.08
N VAL A 160 5.80 -9.01 13.56
CA VAL A 160 6.97 -9.80 14.01
C VAL A 160 8.25 -9.04 13.69
N ALA A 161 8.39 -8.54 12.46
CA ALA A 161 9.52 -7.71 12.04
C ALA A 161 9.63 -6.44 12.91
N SER A 162 8.51 -5.77 13.20
CA SER A 162 8.48 -4.59 14.06
C SER A 162 8.94 -4.90 15.48
N GLY A 163 8.48 -6.01 16.07
CA GLY A 163 8.92 -6.45 17.40
C GLY A 163 10.41 -6.79 17.44
N ILE A 164 10.93 -7.49 16.44
CA ILE A 164 12.36 -7.82 16.34
C ILE A 164 13.20 -6.54 16.21
N ILE A 165 12.76 -5.60 15.38
CA ILE A 165 13.40 -4.29 15.22
C ILE A 165 13.40 -3.51 16.54
N GLN A 166 12.27 -3.45 17.26
CA GLN A 166 12.19 -2.76 18.55
C GLN A 166 13.10 -3.39 19.60
N ASN A 167 13.17 -4.73 19.67
CA ASN A 167 14.05 -5.44 20.57
C ASN A 167 15.52 -5.14 20.26
N LYS A 168 15.89 -5.13 18.97
CA LYS A 168 17.26 -4.81 18.55
C LYS A 168 17.62 -3.36 18.85
N MET A 169 16.71 -2.40 18.61
CA MET A 169 16.92 -1.00 18.96
C MET A 169 17.09 -0.79 20.46
N SER A 170 16.34 -1.55 21.27
CA SER A 170 16.45 -1.51 22.73
C SER A 170 17.78 -2.09 23.22
N ALA A 171 18.23 -3.20 22.65
CA ALA A 171 19.49 -3.85 23.00
C ALA A 171 20.72 -3.02 22.62
N ASP A 172 20.68 -2.35 21.47
CA ASP A 172 21.81 -1.57 20.94
C ASP A 172 21.70 -0.06 21.24
N CYS A 173 20.72 0.36 22.06
CA CYS A 173 20.44 1.76 22.41
C CYS A 173 20.32 2.71 21.20
N ILE A 174 19.68 2.26 20.12
CA ILE A 174 19.57 3.00 18.86
C ILE A 174 18.40 3.98 18.95
N SER A 175 18.65 5.26 18.70
CA SER A 175 17.62 6.30 18.75
C SER A 175 16.75 6.34 17.49
N THR A 176 15.51 6.81 17.63
CA THR A 176 14.56 6.97 16.52
C THR A 176 15.11 7.92 15.45
N GLY A 177 15.02 7.53 14.18
CA GLY A 177 15.53 8.30 13.03
C GLY A 177 16.96 7.97 12.61
N THR A 178 17.67 7.12 13.37
CA THR A 178 18.99 6.62 12.98
C THR A 178 18.89 5.39 12.08
N THR A 179 19.83 5.26 11.14
CA THR A 179 19.97 4.09 10.28
C THR A 179 20.87 3.07 10.99
N PHE A 180 20.42 1.83 11.07
CA PHE A 180 21.23 0.73 11.60
C PHE A 180 21.19 -0.49 10.66
N SER A 181 22.14 -1.40 10.83
CA SER A 181 22.39 -2.49 9.90
C SER A 181 21.98 -3.83 10.46
N LEU A 182 21.26 -4.63 9.67
CA LEU A 182 20.85 -6.00 9.98
C LEU A 182 21.73 -6.98 9.20
N SER A 183 22.36 -7.92 9.90
CA SER A 183 23.15 -8.99 9.27
C SER A 183 22.23 -10.04 8.63
N THR A 184 22.41 -10.31 7.34
CA THR A 184 21.55 -11.22 6.57
C THR A 184 22.28 -12.47 6.07
N GLY A 185 23.46 -12.78 6.62
CA GLY A 185 24.34 -13.86 6.11
C GLY A 185 24.97 -13.54 4.74
N GLY A 186 24.72 -12.34 4.21
CA GLY A 186 25.32 -11.77 3.00
C GLY A 186 25.41 -10.25 3.16
N ASN A 187 25.03 -9.48 2.12
CA ASN A 187 25.06 -8.02 2.19
C ASN A 187 24.12 -7.49 3.29
N PRO A 188 24.63 -6.68 4.22
CA PRO A 188 23.86 -6.24 5.36
C PRO A 188 22.73 -5.29 4.90
N LEU A 189 21.58 -5.39 5.56
CA LEU A 189 20.39 -4.62 5.25
C LEU A 189 20.33 -3.38 6.15
N ASN A 190 20.38 -2.19 5.57
CA ASN A 190 20.30 -0.93 6.31
C ASN A 190 18.83 -0.50 6.47
N VAL A 191 18.41 -0.30 7.72
CA VAL A 191 17.04 0.08 8.10
C VAL A 191 17.07 1.38 8.89
N THR A 192 16.22 2.34 8.49
CA THR A 192 15.99 3.59 9.25
C THR A 192 14.60 3.53 9.87
N VAL A 193 14.51 3.60 11.19
CA VAL A 193 13.25 3.42 11.91
C VAL A 193 12.74 4.75 12.44
N GLY A 194 11.45 5.02 12.23
CA GLY A 194 10.77 6.18 12.81
C GLY A 194 11.16 7.51 12.17
N CYS A 195 11.33 7.56 10.84
CA CYS A 195 11.34 8.85 10.15
C CYS A 195 9.96 9.51 10.31
N PRO A 196 9.81 10.60 11.09
CA PRO A 196 8.56 11.36 11.03
C PRO A 196 8.37 11.79 9.58
N SER A 197 7.16 11.60 9.06
CA SER A 197 6.84 12.04 7.72
C SER A 197 7.10 13.55 7.64
N ASN A 198 8.15 13.98 6.95
CA ASN A 198 8.45 15.38 6.68
C ASN A 198 7.34 16.09 5.87
N LYS A 199 6.18 15.44 5.66
CA LYS A 199 4.94 16.07 5.21
C LYS A 199 4.51 17.22 6.14
N VAL A 200 4.75 17.11 7.45
CA VAL A 200 4.38 18.17 8.42
C VAL A 200 5.39 19.33 8.42
N ASN A 201 6.66 19.05 8.12
CA ASN A 201 7.74 20.06 8.06
C ASN A 201 7.95 20.70 6.68
N ARG A 202 7.21 20.28 5.65
CA ARG A 202 7.13 21.09 4.42
C ARG A 202 6.42 22.38 4.78
N ARG A 203 7.18 23.47 4.96
CA ARG A 203 6.62 24.82 4.85
C ARG A 203 5.71 24.82 3.63
N SER A 204 4.43 25.15 3.82
CA SER A 204 3.57 25.54 2.72
C SER A 204 4.33 26.63 1.98
N VAL A 205 4.91 26.28 0.83
CA VAL A 205 5.53 27.28 -0.03
C VAL A 205 4.36 28.07 -0.56
N LYS A 206 4.11 29.23 0.06
CA LYS A 206 3.24 30.26 -0.51
C LYS A 206 3.72 30.45 -1.94
N GLN A 207 2.81 30.33 -2.90
CA GLN A 207 3.07 30.43 -4.33
C GLN A 207 4.13 31.50 -4.63
N VAL A 208 5.16 31.14 -5.38
CA VAL A 208 6.23 32.07 -5.79
C VAL A 208 5.63 33.09 -6.74
N SER A 209 5.56 34.35 -6.28
CA SER A 209 5.00 35.47 -7.04
C SER A 209 5.96 36.00 -8.10
N LEU A 210 5.43 36.79 -9.03
CA LEU A 210 6.20 37.50 -10.05
C LEU A 210 7.33 38.35 -9.45
N GLN A 211 7.08 39.00 -8.31
CA GLN A 211 8.05 39.83 -7.62
C GLN A 211 9.29 39.03 -7.21
N VAL A 212 9.09 37.86 -6.61
CA VAL A 212 10.20 36.99 -6.17
C VAL A 212 10.97 36.45 -7.37
N ILE A 213 10.28 36.12 -8.47
CA ILE A 213 10.94 35.70 -9.72
C ILE A 213 11.78 36.84 -10.32
N LYS A 214 11.33 38.09 -10.19
CA LYS A 214 12.08 39.27 -10.66
C LYS A 214 13.31 39.54 -9.80
N GLU A 215 13.18 39.47 -8.49
CA GLU A 215 14.31 39.58 -7.58
C GLU A 215 15.35 38.49 -7.88
N LEU A 216 14.90 37.24 -8.08
CA LEU A 216 15.79 36.15 -8.49
C LEU A 216 16.43 36.39 -9.86
N GLN A 217 15.70 36.98 -10.81
CA GLN A 217 16.25 37.32 -12.12
C GLN A 217 17.40 38.32 -11.99
N VAL A 218 17.25 39.34 -11.13
CA VAL A 218 18.27 40.37 -10.89
C VAL A 218 19.44 39.81 -10.10
N VAL A 219 19.18 39.14 -8.98
CA VAL A 219 20.22 38.60 -8.08
C VAL A 219 21.08 37.53 -8.76
N LEU A 220 20.49 36.72 -9.64
CA LEU A 220 21.20 35.67 -10.38
C LEU A 220 21.62 36.10 -11.78
N GLU A 221 21.42 37.39 -12.13
CA GLU A 221 21.76 37.98 -13.44
C GLU A 221 21.27 37.14 -14.64
N LEU A 222 20.02 36.66 -14.55
CA LEU A 222 19.48 35.73 -15.55
C LEU A 222 18.87 36.47 -16.74
N SER A 223 19.23 36.01 -17.95
CA SER A 223 18.51 36.42 -19.16
C SER A 223 17.03 35.97 -19.11
N ASN A 224 16.17 36.60 -19.92
CA ASN A 224 14.75 36.21 -20.01
C ASN A 224 14.59 34.72 -20.38
N LYS A 225 15.46 34.17 -21.23
CA LYS A 225 15.44 32.74 -21.60
C LYS A 225 15.80 31.85 -20.40
N LYS A 226 16.84 32.22 -19.66
CA LYS A 226 17.28 31.47 -18.46
C LYS A 226 16.28 31.57 -17.32
N THR A 227 15.60 32.71 -17.18
CA THR A 227 14.50 32.89 -16.22
C THR A 227 13.33 31.98 -16.54
N LYS A 228 12.96 31.80 -17.82
CA LYS A 228 11.94 30.81 -18.23
C LYS A 228 12.36 29.37 -17.89
N GLN A 229 13.64 29.05 -18.11
CA GLN A 229 14.19 27.75 -17.74
C GLN A 229 14.15 27.52 -16.22
N LEU A 230 14.55 28.51 -15.41
CA LEU A 230 14.47 28.48 -13.94
C LEU A 230 13.06 28.16 -13.47
N ILE A 231 12.05 28.88 -13.96
CA ILE A 231 10.64 28.66 -13.62
C ILE A 231 10.21 27.22 -13.94
N SER A 232 10.64 26.69 -15.09
CA SER A 232 10.32 25.32 -15.49
C SER A 232 10.97 24.28 -14.56
N THR A 233 12.21 24.53 -14.13
CA THR A 233 12.95 23.66 -13.21
C THR A 233 12.35 23.69 -11.82
N LEU A 234 11.93 24.87 -11.33
CA LEU A 234 11.23 25.02 -10.05
C LEU A 234 9.91 24.23 -10.04
N ARG A 235 9.10 24.33 -11.10
CA ARG A 235 7.85 23.55 -11.24
C ARG A 235 8.11 22.05 -11.25
N LYS A 236 9.16 21.59 -11.95
CA LYS A 236 9.55 20.17 -12.01
C LYS A 236 10.07 19.66 -10.67
N GLY A 237 10.98 20.41 -10.03
CA GLY A 237 11.64 20.00 -8.79
C GLY A 237 10.71 19.95 -7.58
N ILE A 238 9.75 20.87 -7.49
CA ILE A 238 8.77 20.91 -6.38
C ILE A 238 7.57 19.98 -6.67
N GLY A 239 7.39 19.53 -7.92
CA GLY A 239 6.38 18.55 -8.30
C GLY A 239 4.95 19.11 -8.35
N SER A 240 4.78 20.43 -8.42
CA SER A 240 3.47 21.07 -8.58
C SER A 240 3.52 22.26 -9.54
N LYS A 241 2.49 22.37 -10.38
CA LYS A 241 2.32 23.47 -11.34
C LYS A 241 1.91 24.79 -10.67
N THR A 242 1.28 24.73 -9.49
CA THR A 242 0.77 25.89 -8.74
C THR A 242 1.82 26.56 -7.87
N VAL A 243 3.04 26.02 -7.84
CA VAL A 243 4.17 26.52 -7.05
C VAL A 243 4.60 27.90 -7.50
N VAL A 244 4.50 28.20 -8.79
CA VAL A 244 4.77 29.52 -9.36
C VAL A 244 3.45 30.15 -9.79
N GLU A 245 3.35 31.46 -9.69
CA GLU A 245 2.19 32.24 -10.13
C GLU A 245 1.65 31.79 -11.50
N THR A 246 0.31 31.72 -11.61
CA THR A 246 -0.36 31.43 -12.88
C THR A 246 -0.13 32.57 -13.86
N ASN A 247 0.02 32.24 -15.15
CA ASN A 247 0.31 33.21 -16.21
C ASN A 247 1.57 34.07 -15.98
N ILE A 248 2.56 33.56 -15.25
CA ILE A 248 3.83 34.25 -14.99
C ILE A 248 4.55 34.71 -16.28
N PHE A 249 4.46 33.94 -17.36
CA PHE A 249 5.13 34.28 -18.62
C PHE A 249 4.49 35.46 -19.35
N GLY A 250 3.15 35.57 -19.31
CA GLY A 250 2.44 36.73 -19.84
C GLY A 250 2.83 37.99 -19.07
N LYS A 251 2.71 37.94 -17.74
CA LYS A 251 3.07 39.08 -16.87
C LYS A 251 4.53 39.53 -17.01
N LEU A 252 5.46 38.60 -17.23
CA LEU A 252 6.86 38.93 -17.51
C LEU A 252 7.03 39.66 -18.86
N ASN A 253 6.23 39.28 -19.86
CA ASN A 253 6.24 39.92 -21.17
C ASN A 253 5.62 41.30 -21.11
N ASP A 254 4.46 41.44 -20.47
CA ASP A 254 3.76 42.71 -20.29
C ASP A 254 4.65 43.73 -19.57
N LEU A 255 5.40 43.29 -18.55
CA LEU A 255 6.37 44.15 -17.86
C LEU A 255 7.53 44.54 -18.77
N SER A 256 8.05 43.60 -19.59
CA SER A 256 9.14 43.89 -20.52
C SER A 256 8.71 44.89 -21.60
N GLU A 257 7.48 44.78 -22.08
CA GLU A 257 6.88 45.66 -23.08
C GLU A 257 6.62 47.04 -22.48
N SER A 258 6.03 47.10 -21.28
CA SER A 258 5.86 48.36 -20.54
C SER A 258 7.19 49.09 -20.33
N ILE A 259 8.25 48.38 -19.93
CA ILE A 259 9.59 48.98 -19.79
C ILE A 259 10.11 49.47 -21.15
N SER A 260 9.91 48.71 -22.23
CA SER A 260 10.39 49.12 -23.56
C SER A 260 9.80 50.44 -24.05
N HIS A 261 8.58 50.80 -23.62
CA HIS A 261 7.98 52.09 -23.92
C HIS A 261 8.68 53.28 -23.25
N PHE A 262 9.43 53.07 -22.16
CA PHE A 262 10.14 54.13 -21.44
C PHE A 262 11.58 54.34 -21.91
N TYR A 263 12.13 53.45 -22.73
CA TYR A 263 13.51 53.52 -23.21
C TYR A 263 13.55 53.60 -24.74
N HIS A 264 14.00 54.74 -25.27
CA HIS A 264 14.37 54.83 -26.68
C HIS A 264 15.78 54.27 -26.85
N VAL A 265 15.96 53.34 -27.79
CA VAL A 265 17.31 52.90 -28.18
C VAL A 265 17.91 54.01 -29.04
N GLU A 266 18.88 54.75 -28.52
CA GLU A 266 19.71 55.64 -29.36
C GLU A 266 20.47 54.76 -30.36
N LYS A 267 20.35 55.11 -31.65
CA LYS A 267 21.06 54.46 -32.75
C LYS A 267 22.37 55.18 -33.01
#